data_AF-A0A356WT95-F1
#
_entry.id   AF-A0A356WT95-F1
#
_cell.length_a   1.000
_cell.length_b   1.000
_cell.length_c   1.000
_cell.angle_alpha   90.00
_cell.angle_beta   90.00
_cell.angle_gamma   90.00
#
_symmetry.space_group_name_H-M   'P 1'
#
loop_
_entity.id
_entity.type
_entity.pdbx_description
1 polymer ?
#
loop_
_entity_poly.entity_id
_entity_poly.type
_entity_poly.pdbx_seq_one_letter_code
_entity_poly.pdbx_strand_id
1 'polypeptide(L)' 'MIYACSSSKKAQIDTIGEDSLKREQTIVPDTFVLPYIPEEMTNSDARAVYLVMHYWDRFDFSDEKLTLRPEITEQAFVD' A
#
# COMPACT_ATOMS: atom_id res chain seq x y z
N MET A 1 -2.87 -3.47 32.14
CA MET A 1 -4.09 -4.01 31.51
C MET A 1 -3.68 -4.69 30.22
N ILE A 2 -3.79 -6.01 30.15
CA ILE A 2 -3.56 -6.76 28.92
C ILE A 2 -4.91 -6.86 28.18
N TYR A 3 -5.09 -6.08 27.12
CA TYR A 3 -6.25 -6.24 26.24
C TYR A 3 -5.87 -7.19 25.11
N ALA A 4 -6.26 -8.46 25.25
CA ALA A 4 -6.17 -9.43 24.18
C ALA A 4 -7.48 -9.36 23.36
N CYS A 5 -7.41 -8.85 22.12
CA CYS A 5 -8.51 -8.95 21.17
C CYS A 5 -8.48 -10.33 20.52
N SER A 6 -9.33 -11.23 21.00
CA SER A 6 -9.65 -12.47 20.30
C SER A 6 -10.87 -12.21 19.41
N SER A 7 -10.71 -12.25 18.09
CA SER A 7 -11.85 -12.35 17.18
C SER A 7 -11.46 -13.18 15.96
N SER A 8 -11.76 -14.48 16.02
CA SER A 8 -11.83 -15.32 14.84
C SER A 8 -13.12 -15.00 14.10
N LYS A 9 -13.03 -14.38 12.91
CA LYS A 9 -14.15 -14.34 11.96
C LYS A 9 -13.71 -14.79 10.57
N LYS A 10 -14.40 -15.84 10.16
CA LYS A 10 -14.41 -16.59 8.90
C LYS A 10 -14.40 -15.68 7.66
N ALA A 11 -13.47 -15.94 6.76
CA ALA A 11 -13.33 -15.26 5.47
C ALA A 11 -14.52 -15.55 4.55
N GLN A 12 -15.16 -14.50 4.08
CA GLN A 12 -15.97 -14.52 2.86
C GLN A 12 -15.20 -13.69 1.83
N ILE A 13 -14.68 -14.40 0.82
CA ILE A 13 -14.01 -13.82 -0.33
C ILE A 13 -15.13 -13.31 -1.23
N ASP A 14 -15.39 -12.00 -1.16
CA ASP A 14 -16.25 -11.32 -2.13
C ASP A 14 -15.35 -10.53 -3.08
N THR A 15 -15.29 -11.04 -4.30
CA THR A 15 -14.75 -10.43 -5.51
C THR A 15 -15.36 -9.04 -5.70
N ILE A 16 -14.58 -7.97 -5.55
CA ILE A 16 -15.01 -6.61 -5.86
C ILE A 16 -14.00 -5.96 -6.82
N GLY A 17 -14.38 -6.01 -8.10
CA GLY A 17 -14.39 -4.86 -9.00
C GLY A 17 -13.07 -4.18 -9.33
N GLU A 18 -12.30 -4.77 -10.25
CA GLU A 18 -11.28 -4.08 -11.01
C GLU A 18 -11.93 -3.16 -12.06
N ASP A 19 -12.22 -1.90 -11.75
CA ASP A 19 -12.53 -0.94 -12.85
C ASP A 19 -12.25 0.56 -12.57
N SER A 20 -12.30 1.07 -11.34
CA SER A 20 -12.43 2.54 -11.18
C SER A 20 -11.20 3.37 -10.80
N LEU A 21 -9.98 2.83 -10.75
CA LEU A 21 -8.81 3.60 -10.25
C LEU A 21 -7.55 3.51 -11.11
N LYS A 22 -7.66 3.63 -12.43
CA LYS A 22 -6.51 4.06 -13.25
C LYS A 22 -6.31 5.57 -13.14
N ARG A 23 -6.01 6.07 -11.94
CA ARG A 23 -5.16 7.27 -11.86
C ARG A 23 -3.76 6.77 -12.15
N GLU A 24 -3.15 7.24 -13.24
CA GLU A 24 -1.78 6.88 -13.59
C GLU A 24 -0.88 7.23 -12.40
N GLN A 25 -0.52 6.19 -11.64
CA GLN A 25 0.37 6.33 -10.51
C GLN A 25 1.76 6.60 -11.06
N THR A 26 2.18 7.86 -11.00
CA THR A 26 3.50 8.26 -11.50
C THR A 26 4.57 7.79 -10.54
N ILE A 27 5.56 7.08 -11.08
CA ILE A 27 6.80 6.70 -10.40
C ILE A 27 7.54 7.97 -9.99
N VAL A 28 7.99 8.03 -8.73
CA VAL A 28 8.74 9.17 -8.19
C VAL A 28 10.17 8.71 -7.89
N PRO A 29 11.19 9.27 -8.56
CA PRO A 29 12.57 8.75 -8.46
C PRO A 29 13.29 9.11 -7.16
N ASP A 30 12.85 10.17 -6.46
CA ASP A 30 13.62 10.78 -5.37
C ASP A 30 12.96 10.66 -3.99
N THR A 31 11.83 9.98 -3.88
CA THR A 31 11.06 9.86 -2.64
C THR A 31 10.10 8.68 -2.74
N PHE A 32 9.90 7.95 -1.64
CA PHE A 32 8.86 6.93 -1.55
C PHE A 32 7.50 7.58 -1.23
N VAL A 33 6.46 7.27 -2.02
CA VAL A 33 5.14 7.88 -1.86
C VAL A 33 4.07 6.80 -1.85
N LEU A 34 3.26 6.79 -0.79
CA LEU A 34 2.15 5.85 -0.62
C LEU A 34 1.10 5.98 -1.74
N PRO A 35 0.39 4.88 -2.05
CA PRO A 35 -0.72 4.92 -2.99
C PRO A 35 -1.84 5.80 -2.47
N TYR A 36 -2.54 6.45 -3.39
CA TYR A 36 -3.74 7.20 -3.04
C TYR A 36 -4.88 6.23 -2.73
N ILE A 37 -5.42 6.31 -1.51
CA ILE A 37 -6.60 5.54 -1.12
C ILE A 37 -7.85 6.40 -1.34
N PRO A 38 -8.84 5.94 -2.13
CA PRO A 38 -10.09 6.67 -2.33
C PRO A 38 -10.82 6.97 -1.03
N GLU A 39 -11.41 8.17 -0.95
CA GLU A 39 -12.26 8.57 0.18
C GLU A 39 -13.56 7.76 0.25
N GLU A 40 -14.04 7.26 -0.90
CA GLU A 40 -15.20 6.36 -0.98
C GLU A 40 -14.96 5.04 -0.21
N MET A 41 -13.69 4.64 -0.07
CA MET A 41 -13.31 3.47 0.72
C MET A 41 -13.25 3.86 2.20
N THR A 42 -14.40 3.76 2.87
CA THR A 42 -14.58 4.14 4.29
C THR A 42 -14.28 3.00 5.26
N ASN A 43 -14.34 1.74 4.82
CA ASN A 43 -14.03 0.58 5.64
C ASN A 43 -12.51 0.47 5.92
N SER A 44 -12.11 0.46 7.19
CA SER A 44 -10.70 0.43 7.60
C SER A 44 -9.95 -0.79 7.11
N ASP A 45 -10.57 -1.97 7.12
CA ASP A 45 -9.95 -3.23 6.72
C ASP A 45 -9.72 -3.24 5.20
N ALA A 46 -10.71 -2.77 4.43
CA ALA A 46 -10.57 -2.62 2.99
C ALA A 46 -9.44 -1.63 2.62
N ARG A 47 -9.32 -0.52 3.37
CA ARG A 47 -8.23 0.45 3.19
C ARG A 47 -6.86 -0.16 3.49
N ALA A 48 -6.76 -0.95 4.56
CA ALA A 48 -5.52 -1.63 4.92
C ALA A 48 -5.11 -2.65 3.85
N VAL A 49 -6.06 -3.47 3.36
CA VAL A 49 -5.82 -4.41 2.26
C VAL A 49 -5.36 -3.68 1.01
N TYR A 50 -6.03 -2.59 0.63
CA TYR A 50 -5.66 -1.78 -0.53
C TYR A 50 -4.24 -1.22 -0.40
N LEU A 51 -3.90 -0.65 0.76
CA LEU A 51 -2.57 -0.09 1.02
C LEU A 51 -1.48 -1.15 0.82
N VAL A 52 -1.67 -2.36 1.38
CA VAL A 52 -0.69 -3.46 1.26
C VAL A 52 -0.56 -3.93 -0.19
N MET A 53 -1.68 -4.04 -0.92
CA MET A 53 -1.66 -4.50 -2.30
C MET A 53 -0.99 -3.51 -3.26
N HIS A 54 -1.11 -2.20 -3.00
CA HIS A 54 -0.62 -1.14 -3.87
C HIS A 54 0.65 -0.43 -3.35
N TYR A 55 1.27 -0.97 -2.29
CA TYR A 55 2.37 -0.32 -1.58
C TYR A 55 3.56 0.01 -2.49
N TRP A 56 3.90 -0.89 -3.41
CA TRP A 56 5.06 -0.79 -4.28
C TRP A 56 4.75 -0.29 -5.70
N ASP A 57 3.50 0.06 -6.01
CA ASP A 57 3.07 0.41 -7.38
C ASP A 57 3.83 1.60 -7.98
N ARG A 58 4.34 2.48 -7.13
CA ARG A 58 5.05 3.72 -7.52
C ARG A 58 6.56 3.61 -7.38
N PHE A 59 7.04 2.43 -6.99
CA PHE A 59 8.44 2.15 -6.80
C PHE A 59 9.02 1.49 -8.05
N ASP A 60 10.06 2.09 -8.62
CA ASP A 60 10.76 1.52 -9.76
C ASP A 60 11.95 0.68 -9.30
N PHE A 61 11.79 -0.64 -9.30
CA PHE A 61 12.87 -1.57 -8.97
C PHE A 61 14.01 -1.57 -9.99
N SER A 62 13.84 -0.94 -11.15
CA SER A 62 14.88 -0.80 -12.18
C SER A 62 15.66 0.53 -12.11
N ASP A 63 15.26 1.46 -11.23
CA ASP A 63 15.97 2.73 -11.08
C ASP A 63 17.28 2.55 -10.28
N GLU A 64 18.39 2.53 -11.00
CA GLU A 64 19.74 2.42 -10.42
C GLU A 64 20.07 3.56 -9.44
N LYS A 65 19.42 4.73 -9.56
CA LYS A 65 19.64 5.85 -8.65
C LYS A 65 19.16 5.56 -7.23
N LEU A 66 18.23 4.62 -7.05
CA LEU A 66 17.77 4.20 -5.73
C LEU A 66 18.82 3.34 -5.01
N THR A 67 19.73 2.70 -5.74
CA THR A 67 20.87 1.99 -5.12
C THR A 67 21.83 2.94 -4.42
N LEU A 68 21.92 4.19 -4.88
CA LEU A 68 22.73 5.24 -4.26
C LEU A 68 22.01 5.96 -3.12
N ARG A 69 20.75 5.60 -2.82
CA ARG A 69 19.90 6.23 -1.81
C ARG A 69 19.22 5.20 -0.92
N PRO A 70 20.02 4.36 -0.22
CA PRO A 70 19.50 3.32 0.65
C PRO A 70 18.55 3.87 1.72
N GLU A 71 18.74 5.10 2.18
CA GLU A 71 17.89 5.75 3.17
C GLU A 71 16.42 5.86 2.73
N ILE A 72 16.15 5.99 1.43
CA ILE A 72 14.78 6.04 0.89
C ILE A 72 14.18 4.64 0.89
N THR A 73 14.93 3.65 0.40
CA THR A 73 14.45 2.26 0.25
C THR A 73 14.34 1.55 1.60
N GLU A 74 15.24 1.82 2.53
CA GLU A 74 15.22 1.23 3.88
C GLU A 74 14.09 1.81 4.71
N GLN A 75 13.84 3.13 4.65
CA GLN A 75 12.71 3.71 5.34
C GLN A 75 11.39 3.14 4.82
N ALA A 76 11.23 3.06 3.50
CA ALA A 76 10.05 2.47 2.86
C ALA A 76 9.84 0.99 3.23
N PHE A 77 10.89 0.26 3.60
CA PHE A 77 10.79 -1.13 4.03
C PHE A 77 10.43 -1.27 5.53
N VAL A 78 10.85 -0.30 6.36
CA VAL A 78 10.58 -0.30 7.81
C VAL A 78 9.17 0.20 8.13
N ASP A 79 8.66 1.14 7.32
CA ASP A 79 7.29 1.66 7.40
C ASP A 79 6.23 0.60 7.06
#